data_AF-A0A9K3Q131-F1
#
_entry.id   AF-A0A9K3Q131-F1
#
_cell.length_a   1.000
_cell.length_b   1.000
_cell.length_c   1.000
_cell.angle_alpha   90.00
_cell.angle_beta   90.00
_cell.angle_gamma   90.00
#
_symmetry.space_group_name_H-M   'P 1'
#
loop_
_entity.id
_entity.type
_entity.pdbx_description
1 polymer ?
#
loop_
_entity_poly.entity_id
_entity_poly.type
_entity_poly.pdbx_seq_one_letter_code
_entity_poly.pdbx_strand_id
1 'polypeptide(L)'
;MKILSPPLLQFCKASRDAAQNCRKQMDNSFSNQECIFLDKNVVKCESAVNQAFQHINLRGCPFQIKALTLCEDEWCHLQDPKSCTKECSAVREALSSCIQQQVFHYFERSDLTTNGTPAV
;
A
#
# COMPACT_ATOMS: atom_id res chain seq x y z
N MET A 1 -2.39 13.24 15.85
CA MET A 1 -2.58 11.88 15.30
C MET A 1 -1.82 11.81 13.99
N LYS A 2 -0.94 10.82 13.81
CA LYS A 2 -0.13 10.68 12.59
C LYS A 2 -1.03 10.27 11.42
N ILE A 3 -0.98 11.03 10.33
CA ILE A 3 -1.67 10.70 9.07
C ILE A 3 -0.69 9.90 8.21
N LEU A 4 -1.10 8.70 7.80
CA LEU A 4 -0.31 7.83 6.94
C LEU A 4 -0.57 8.17 5.46
N SER A 5 0.51 8.33 4.70
CA SER A 5 0.46 8.48 3.24
C SER A 5 0.47 7.11 2.57
N PRO A 6 -0.35 6.89 1.51
CA PRO A 6 -0.38 5.62 0.80
C PRO A 6 0.92 5.36 0.00
N PRO A 7 1.64 4.25 0.23
CA PRO A 7 2.82 3.90 -0.55
C PRO A 7 2.40 3.19 -1.85
N LEU A 8 1.82 3.95 -2.79
CA LEU A 8 1.30 3.43 -4.06
C LEU A 8 2.33 2.61 -4.84
N LEU A 9 3.60 3.04 -4.81
CA LEU A 9 4.70 2.32 -5.45
C LEU A 9 4.94 0.93 -4.88
N GLN A 10 4.63 0.70 -3.60
CA GLN A 10 4.80 -0.60 -2.96
C GLN A 10 3.66 -1.55 -3.31
N PHE A 11 2.41 -1.08 -3.18
CA PHE A 11 1.22 -1.92 -3.34
C PHE A 11 0.79 -2.13 -4.80
N CYS A 12 1.02 -1.15 -5.68
CA CYS A 12 0.61 -1.21 -7.09
C CYS A 12 1.76 -1.47 -8.06
N LYS A 13 2.91 -1.93 -7.54
CA LYS A 13 4.11 -2.19 -8.36
C LYS A 13 3.81 -3.17 -9.50
N ALA A 14 3.20 -4.32 -9.20
CA ALA A 14 2.96 -5.36 -10.19
C ALA A 14 2.06 -4.87 -11.34
N SER A 15 0.99 -4.12 -11.02
CA SER A 15 0.11 -3.51 -12.03
C SER A 15 0.84 -2.47 -12.87
N ARG A 16 1.68 -1.63 -12.24
CA ARG A 16 2.49 -0.63 -12.96
C ARG A 16 3.52 -1.29 -13.88
N ASP A 17 4.21 -2.32 -13.40
CA ASP A 17 5.18 -3.08 -14.19
C ASP A 17 4.50 -3.77 -15.38
N ALA A 18 3.32 -4.36 -15.19
CA ALA A 18 2.54 -4.97 -16.27
C ALA A 18 2.14 -3.95 -17.34
N ALA A 19 1.59 -2.80 -16.92
CA ALA A 19 1.23 -1.72 -17.83
C ALA A 19 2.45 -1.15 -18.57
N GLN A 20 3.58 -0.96 -17.88
CA GLN A 20 4.81 -0.46 -18.49
C GLN A 20 5.40 -1.46 -19.49
N ASN A 21 5.38 -2.76 -19.17
CA ASN A 21 5.85 -3.81 -20.07
C ASN A 21 5.00 -3.88 -21.33
N CYS A 22 3.66 -3.72 -21.21
CA CYS A 22 2.77 -3.65 -22.37
C CYS A 22 3.15 -2.51 -23.32
N ARG A 23 3.37 -1.30 -22.78
CA ARG A 23 3.78 -0.13 -23.59
C ARG A 23 5.14 -0.33 -24.27
N LYS A 24 6.07 -1.03 -23.62
CA LYS A 24 7.39 -1.35 -24.19
C LYS A 24 7.33 -2.42 -25.28
N GLN A 25 6.31 -3.27 -25.28
CA GLN A 25 6.16 -4.40 -26.20
C GLN A 25 4.99 -4.22 -27.20
N MET A 26 4.48 -3.00 -27.33
CA MET A 26 3.37 -2.67 -28.24
C MET A 26 3.65 -3.06 -29.70
N ASP A 27 4.92 -3.12 -30.11
CA ASP A 27 5.29 -3.48 -31.48
C ASP A 27 5.32 -5.00 -31.75
N ASN A 28 5.30 -5.87 -30.73
CA ASN A 28 5.58 -7.30 -30.93
C ASN A 28 4.63 -8.30 -30.26
N SER A 29 3.85 -7.93 -29.24
CA SER A 29 3.10 -8.95 -28.45
C SER A 29 1.76 -8.53 -27.85
N PHE A 30 1.47 -7.23 -27.71
CA PHE A 30 0.25 -6.76 -27.04
C PHE A 30 -0.59 -5.87 -27.94
N SER A 31 -1.90 -6.09 -27.89
CA SER A 31 -2.87 -5.19 -28.51
C SER A 31 -3.01 -3.88 -27.73
N ASN A 32 -3.38 -2.80 -28.43
CA ASN A 32 -3.67 -1.52 -27.78
C ASN A 32 -4.78 -1.66 -26.71
N GLN A 33 -5.74 -2.56 -26.92
CA GLN A 33 -6.81 -2.83 -25.96
C GLN A 33 -6.30 -3.47 -24.65
N GLU A 34 -5.34 -4.39 -24.72
CA GLU A 34 -4.72 -4.99 -23.54
C GLU A 34 -3.93 -3.96 -22.73
N CYS A 35 -3.18 -3.07 -23.39
CA CYS A 35 -2.46 -2.01 -22.68
C CYS A 35 -3.42 -1.01 -22.00
N ILE A 36 -4.52 -0.64 -22.66
CA ILE A 36 -5.56 0.20 -22.05
C ILE A 36 -6.20 -0.51 -20.84
N PHE A 37 -6.44 -1.81 -20.93
CA PHE A 37 -6.95 -2.60 -19.81
C PHE A 37 -5.96 -2.59 -18.62
N LEU A 38 -4.68 -2.82 -18.86
CA LEU A 38 -3.66 -2.78 -17.81
C LEU A 38 -3.52 -1.39 -17.18
N ASP A 39 -3.59 -0.32 -17.96
CA ASP A 39 -3.60 1.06 -17.45
C ASP A 39 -4.81 1.34 -16.55
N LYS A 40 -6.00 0.88 -16.93
CA LYS A 40 -7.19 0.97 -16.08
C LYS A 40 -6.99 0.22 -14.75
N ASN A 41 -6.29 -0.91 -14.77
CA ASN A 41 -6.02 -1.68 -13.56
C ASN A 41 -4.99 -1.02 -12.63
N VAL A 42 -4.02 -0.26 -13.17
CA VAL A 42 -3.17 0.60 -12.36
C VAL A 42 -4.01 1.62 -11.59
N VAL A 43 -4.93 2.31 -12.28
CA VAL A 43 -5.83 3.28 -11.65
C VAL A 43 -6.75 2.60 -10.62
N LYS A 44 -7.27 1.41 -10.92
CA LYS A 44 -8.08 0.60 -10.00
C LYS A 44 -7.30 0.28 -8.71
N CYS A 45 -6.06 -0.18 -8.85
CA CYS A 45 -5.17 -0.45 -7.72
C CYS A 45 -4.92 0.81 -6.88
N GLU A 46 -4.54 1.91 -7.52
CA GLU A 46 -4.24 3.16 -6.81
C GLU A 46 -5.46 3.71 -6.07
N SER A 47 -6.64 3.63 -6.68
CA SER A 47 -7.90 3.99 -6.03
C SER A 47 -8.18 3.13 -4.80
N ALA A 48 -8.00 1.81 -4.91
CA ALA A 48 -8.20 0.88 -3.78
C ALA A 48 -7.23 1.18 -2.63
N VAL A 49 -5.94 1.42 -2.92
CA VAL A 49 -4.94 1.79 -1.90
C VAL A 49 -5.30 3.13 -1.25
N ASN A 50 -5.70 4.14 -2.03
CA ASN A 50 -6.10 5.44 -1.51
C ASN A 50 -7.31 5.33 -0.56
N GLN A 51 -8.33 4.57 -0.95
CA GLN A 51 -9.51 4.33 -0.11
C GLN A 51 -9.14 3.56 1.17
N ALA A 52 -8.27 2.56 1.07
CA ALA A 52 -7.77 1.84 2.23
C ALA A 52 -7.05 2.78 3.21
N PHE A 53 -6.19 3.68 2.72
CA PHE A 53 -5.47 4.63 3.57
C PHE A 53 -6.37 5.71 4.17
N GLN A 54 -7.38 6.19 3.43
CA GLN A 54 -8.43 7.03 4.01
C GLN A 54 -9.15 6.30 5.16
N HIS A 55 -9.49 5.03 4.97
CA HIS A 55 -10.11 4.22 6.01
C HIS A 55 -9.18 4.01 7.23
N ILE A 56 -7.93 3.65 7.00
CA ILE A 56 -6.90 3.44 8.03
C ILE A 56 -6.74 4.68 8.90
N ASN A 57 -6.61 5.85 8.27
CA ASN A 57 -6.43 7.13 8.96
C ASN A 57 -7.65 7.55 9.80
N LEU A 58 -8.85 7.16 9.39
CA LEU A 58 -10.08 7.50 10.11
C LEU A 58 -10.40 6.51 11.24
N ARG A 59 -10.29 5.20 10.96
CA ARG A 59 -10.75 4.15 11.89
C ARG A 59 -10.24 2.74 11.64
N GLY A 60 -9.46 2.49 10.59
CA GLY A 60 -9.07 1.14 10.20
C GLY A 60 -7.99 0.50 11.08
N CYS A 61 -7.04 1.30 11.61
CA CYS A 61 -5.97 0.83 12.50
C CYS A 61 -5.70 1.75 13.71
N PRO A 62 -6.74 2.21 14.46
CA PRO A 62 -6.59 3.28 15.44
C PRO A 62 -5.67 2.91 16.61
N PHE A 63 -5.72 1.65 17.06
CA PHE A 63 -4.89 1.17 18.16
C PHE A 63 -3.41 1.09 17.77
N GLN A 64 -3.11 0.54 16.59
CA GLN A 64 -1.74 0.40 16.09
C GLN A 64 -1.12 1.76 15.78
N ILE A 65 -1.89 2.69 15.20
CA ILE A 65 -1.42 4.06 14.95
C ILE A 65 -1.12 4.78 16.27
N LYS A 66 -2.01 4.65 17.27
CA LYS A 66 -1.81 5.26 18.59
C LYS A 66 -0.60 4.67 19.30
N ALA A 67 -0.47 3.34 19.31
CA ALA A 67 0.66 2.67 19.93
C ALA A 67 1.99 3.08 19.28
N LEU A 68 2.05 3.18 17.94
CA LEU A 68 3.27 3.63 17.26
C LEU A 68 3.58 5.09 17.58
N THR A 69 2.56 5.96 17.63
CA THR A 69 2.74 7.38 17.97
C THR A 69 3.33 7.51 19.37
N LEU A 70 2.79 6.80 20.36
CA LEU A 70 3.31 6.82 21.74
C LEU A 70 4.74 6.28 21.82
N CYS A 71 5.03 5.17 21.13
CA CYS A 71 6.38 4.63 21.11
C CYS A 71 7.37 5.61 20.46
N GLU A 72 7.00 6.23 19.34
CA GLU A 72 7.85 7.22 18.69
C GLU A 72 8.07 8.46 19.58
N ASP A 73 7.04 8.90 20.31
CA ASP A 73 7.15 10.01 21.26
C ASP A 73 8.04 9.68 22.47
N GLU A 74 8.10 8.43 22.91
CA GLU A 74 8.96 8.05 24.04
C GLU A 74 10.42 7.82 23.62
N TRP A 75 10.62 7.18 22.46
CA TRP A 75 11.93 6.60 22.11
C TRP A 75 12.64 7.30 20.95
N CYS A 76 11.95 8.12 20.15
CA CYS A 76 12.54 8.72 18.94
C CYS A 76 12.95 10.18 19.10
N HIS A 77 12.62 10.82 20.23
CA HIS A 77 13.14 12.16 20.57
C HIS A 77 14.56 12.11 21.17
N LEU A 78 14.96 10.95 21.70
CA LEU A 78 16.32 10.71 22.20
C LEU A 78 17.21 10.37 20.99
N GLN A 79 18.33 11.08 20.83
CA GLN A 79 19.12 11.26 19.60
C GLN A 79 19.70 10.00 18.90
N ASP A 80 19.31 8.78 19.29
CA ASP A 80 19.70 7.55 18.61
C ASP A 80 18.54 6.94 17.78
N PRO A 81 18.48 7.18 16.46
CA PRO A 81 17.46 6.61 15.59
C PRO A 81 17.47 5.07 15.54
N LYS A 82 18.59 4.42 15.93
CA LYS A 82 18.65 2.95 16.02
C LYS A 82 17.87 2.43 17.22
N SER A 83 17.97 3.12 18.36
CA SER A 83 17.20 2.80 19.57
C SER A 83 15.70 2.92 19.32
N CYS A 84 15.25 4.03 18.72
CA CYS A 84 13.86 4.23 18.26
C CYS A 84 13.33 3.08 17.39
N THR A 85 14.12 2.67 16.37
CA THR A 85 13.69 1.61 15.43
C THR A 85 13.56 0.28 16.14
N LYS A 86 14.50 -0.03 17.04
CA LYS A 86 14.51 -1.27 17.81
C LYS A 86 13.35 -1.34 18.80
N GLU A 87 13.16 -0.32 19.62
CA GLU A 87 12.13 -0.30 20.68
C GLU A 87 10.72 -0.28 20.07
N CYS A 88 10.52 0.41 18.95
CA CYS A 88 9.22 0.46 18.27
C CYS A 88 8.98 -0.63 17.22
N SER A 89 9.90 -1.58 17.05
CA SER A 89 9.83 -2.62 16.00
C SER A 89 8.53 -3.43 16.03
N ALA A 90 8.16 -4.00 17.18
CA ALA A 90 6.95 -4.80 17.33
C ALA A 90 5.67 -4.01 17.00
N VAL A 91 5.62 -2.73 17.38
CA VAL A 91 4.47 -1.86 17.11
C VAL A 91 4.41 -1.45 15.63
N ARG A 92 5.57 -1.24 14.99
CA ARG A 92 5.67 -1.03 13.53
C ARG A 92 5.18 -2.25 12.76
N GLU A 93 5.56 -3.46 13.17
CA GLU A 93 5.11 -4.71 12.56
C GLU A 93 3.61 -4.92 12.71
N ALA A 94 3.05 -4.63 13.90
CA ALA A 94 1.61 -4.69 14.13
C ALA A 94 0.84 -3.70 13.25
N LEU A 95 1.34 -2.46 13.11
CA LEU A 95 0.75 -1.47 12.22
C LEU A 95 0.86 -1.91 10.74
N SER A 96 2.04 -2.39 10.32
CA SER A 96 2.26 -2.89 8.96
C SER A 96 1.28 -4.01 8.60
N SER A 97 1.10 -4.97 9.52
CA SER A 97 0.16 -6.08 9.36
C SER A 97 -1.28 -5.58 9.23
N CYS A 98 -1.69 -4.62 10.06
CA CYS A 98 -3.02 -4.01 9.96
C CYS A 98 -3.22 -3.27 8.62
N ILE A 99 -2.25 -2.46 8.19
CA ILE A 99 -2.29 -1.77 6.90
C ILE A 99 -2.46 -2.78 5.76
N GLN A 100 -1.67 -3.86 5.76
CA GLN A 100 -1.70 -4.87 4.72
C GLN A 100 -3.07 -5.57 4.66
N GLN A 101 -3.64 -5.95 5.81
CA GLN A 101 -4.99 -6.54 5.88
C GLN A 101 -6.05 -5.58 5.33
N GLN A 102 -5.99 -4.29 5.70
CA GLN A 102 -6.92 -3.30 5.20
C GLN A 102 -6.78 -3.09 3.69
N VAL A 103 -5.57 -2.94 3.17
CA VAL A 103 -5.34 -2.81 1.73
C VAL A 103 -5.86 -4.03 0.97
N PHE A 104 -5.59 -5.24 1.47
CA PHE A 104 -6.05 -6.48 0.84
C PHE A 104 -7.58 -6.61 0.83
N HIS A 105 -8.26 -6.16 1.88
CA HIS A 105 -9.71 -6.09 1.89
C HIS A 105 -10.26 -5.16 0.78
N TYR A 106 -9.61 -4.02 0.53
CA TYR A 106 -10.00 -3.13 -0.57
C TYR A 106 -9.63 -3.68 -1.95
N PHE A 107 -8.54 -4.46 -2.04
CA PHE A 107 -8.18 -5.19 -3.27
C PHE A 107 -9.22 -6.23 -3.62
N GLU A 108 -9.61 -7.07 -2.66
CA GLU A 108 -10.67 -8.08 -2.84
C GLU A 108 -11.98 -7.44 -3.31
N ARG A 109 -12.40 -6.34 -2.66
CA ARG A 109 -13.60 -5.57 -3.06
C ARG A 109 -13.50 -4.91 -4.43
N SER A 110 -12.28 -4.79 -4.95
CA SER A 110 -11.97 -4.22 -6.26
C SER A 110 -11.53 -5.30 -7.25
N ASP A 111 -11.81 -6.59 -7.02
CA ASP A 111 -11.41 -7.70 -7.89
C ASP A 111 -9.90 -7.71 -8.24
N LEU A 112 -9.07 -7.29 -7.29
CA LEU A 112 -7.62 -7.31 -7.40
C LEU A 112 -7.07 -8.43 -6.51
N THR A 113 -5.97 -9.03 -6.96
CA THR A 113 -5.19 -9.96 -6.15
C THR A 113 -4.38 -9.19 -5.10
N THR A 114 -3.71 -9.90 -4.19
CA THR A 114 -2.91 -9.32 -3.11
C THR A 114 -1.69 -8.51 -3.58
N ASN A 115 -1.27 -8.63 -4.85
CA ASN A 115 -0.21 -7.81 -5.44
C ASN A 115 -0.74 -6.60 -6.24
N GLY A 116 -2.05 -6.36 -6.21
CA GLY A 116 -2.71 -5.23 -6.88
C GLY A 116 -3.03 -5.46 -8.36
N THR A 117 -2.78 -6.64 -8.93
CA THR A 117 -3.16 -7.00 -10.32
C THR A 117 -4.60 -7.52 -10.40
N PRO A 118 -5.22 -7.59 -11.59
CA PRO A 118 -6.55 -8.17 -11.76
C PRO A 118 -6.60 -9.62 -11.29
N ALA A 119 -7.69 -10.02 -10.64
CA ALA A 119 -8.04 -11.42 -10.50
C ALA A 119 -8.53 -11.91 -11.88
N VAL A 120 -7.74 -12.78 -12.52
CA VAL A 120 -8.08 -13.39 -13.82
C VAL A 120 -9.13 -14.46 -13.63
#